data_AF-A0AA97EFZ6-F1
#
_entry.id   AF-A0AA97EFZ6-F1
#
_cell.length_a   1.000
_cell.length_b   1.000
_cell.length_c   1.000
_cell.angle_alpha   90.00
_cell.angle_beta   90.00
_cell.angle_gamma   90.00
#
_symmetry.space_group_name_H-M   'P 1'
#
loop_
_entity.id
_entity.type
_entity.pdbx_description
1 polymer ?
#
loop_
_entity_poly.entity_id
_entity_poly.type
_entity_poly.pdbx_seq_one_letter_code
_entity_poly.pdbx_strand_id
1 'polypeptide(L)'
;MTQIPITQRISSFISWVLVVDLGLVLLSLGWFLVAVLGRSMNLDLGLDLWYSLWNPLIMPALGVLMAGAIASGVVGWLGRRFKTDPS
;
A
#
# COMPACT_ATOMS: atom_id res chain seq x y z
N MET A 1 -4.73 -4.91 -34.34
CA MET A 1 -5.15 -3.90 -33.33
C MET A 1 -5.74 -4.66 -32.15
N THR A 2 -4.94 -5.01 -31.16
CA THR A 2 -5.37 -5.77 -29.98
C THR A 2 -6.30 -4.89 -29.14
N GLN A 3 -7.59 -5.22 -29.16
CA GLN A 3 -8.59 -4.67 -28.25
C GLN A 3 -8.27 -5.19 -26.84
N ILE A 4 -7.46 -4.43 -26.08
CA ILE A 4 -7.19 -4.75 -24.69
C ILE A 4 -8.51 -4.53 -23.93
N PRO A 5 -9.14 -5.57 -23.38
CA PRO A 5 -10.40 -5.41 -22.67
C PRO A 5 -10.19 -4.43 -21.51
N ILE A 6 -11.10 -3.47 -21.35
CA ILE A 6 -11.02 -2.38 -20.36
C ILE A 6 -10.75 -2.92 -18.95
N THR A 7 -11.26 -4.11 -18.65
CA THR A 7 -11.02 -4.85 -17.40
C THR A 7 -9.55 -5.13 -17.12
N GLN A 8 -8.75 -5.53 -18.13
CA GLN A 8 -7.31 -5.77 -17.90
C GLN A 8 -6.54 -4.49 -17.62
N ARG A 9 -6.91 -3.38 -18.28
CA ARG A 9 -6.33 -2.07 -17.98
C ARG A 9 -6.61 -1.64 -16.54
N ILE A 10 -7.82 -1.86 -16.06
CA ILE A 10 -8.24 -1.53 -14.69
C ILE A 10 -7.48 -2.39 -13.67
N SER A 11 -7.39 -3.71 -13.88
CA SER A 11 -6.66 -4.60 -12.97
C SER A 11 -5.18 -4.23 -12.88
N SER A 12 -4.51 -3.98 -14.01
CA SER A 12 -3.11 -3.55 -14.02
C SER A 12 -2.92 -2.20 -13.33
N PHE A 13 -3.85 -1.26 -13.49
CA PHE A 13 -3.80 0.04 -12.82
C PHE A 13 -3.95 -0.10 -11.30
N ILE A 14 -4.90 -0.90 -10.82
CA ILE A 14 -5.10 -1.14 -9.38
C ILE A 14 -3.87 -1.79 -8.76
N SER A 15 -3.30 -2.81 -9.42
CA SER A 15 -2.06 -3.44 -8.94
C SER A 15 -0.90 -2.45 -8.89
N TRP A 16 -0.76 -1.58 -9.90
CA TRP A 16 0.28 -0.55 -9.92
C TRP A 16 0.09 0.48 -8.81
N VAL A 17 -1.14 0.98 -8.60
CA VAL A 17 -1.47 1.90 -7.50
C VAL A 17 -1.15 1.27 -6.16
N LEU A 18 -1.49 0.00 -5.93
CA LEU A 18 -1.19 -0.71 -4.68
C LEU A 18 0.33 -0.84 -4.43
N VAL A 19 1.10 -1.13 -5.47
CA VAL A 19 2.56 -1.24 -5.37
C VAL A 19 3.20 0.12 -5.08
N VAL A 20 2.71 1.17 -5.74
CA VAL A 20 3.14 2.55 -5.48
C VAL A 20 2.78 2.98 -4.05
N ASP A 21 1.57 2.67 -3.59
CA ASP A 21 1.11 2.93 -2.22
C ASP A 21 1.97 2.22 -1.17
N LEU A 22 2.22 0.92 -1.37
CA LEU A 22 3.14 0.14 -0.54
C LEU A 22 4.55 0.70 -0.53
N GLY A 23 5.08 1.06 -1.70
CA GLY A 23 6.39 1.68 -1.82
C GLY A 23 6.47 3.02 -1.10
N LEU A 24 5.41 3.84 -1.21
CA LEU A 24 5.28 5.10 -0.49
C LEU A 24 5.34 4.83 1.00
N VAL A 25 4.48 3.95 1.56
CA VAL A 25 4.45 3.61 3.00
C VAL A 25 5.79 3.07 3.50
N LEU A 26 6.48 2.22 2.73
CA LEU A 26 7.79 1.67 3.11
C LEU A 26 8.90 2.72 3.09
N LEU A 27 8.96 3.57 2.05
CA LEU A 27 9.89 4.69 1.99
C LEU A 27 9.65 5.64 3.15
N SER A 28 8.38 5.86 3.44
CA SER A 28 7.90 6.58 4.59
C SER A 28 8.53 6.00 5.88
N LEU A 29 8.31 4.72 6.16
CA LEU A 29 8.90 4.04 7.33
C LEU A 29 10.43 4.14 7.38
N GLY A 30 11.11 4.07 6.23
CA GLY A 30 12.56 4.28 6.15
C GLY A 30 12.98 5.69 6.56
N TRP A 31 12.29 6.72 6.06
CA TRP A 31 12.52 8.11 6.45
C TRP A 31 12.28 8.32 7.94
N PHE A 32 11.21 7.72 8.49
CA PHE A 32 10.95 7.77 9.93
C PHE A 32 12.11 7.22 10.75
N LEU A 33 12.69 6.09 10.35
CA LEU A 33 13.85 5.49 11.02
C LEU A 33 15.03 6.47 11.05
N VAL A 34 15.35 7.08 9.89
CA VAL A 34 16.42 8.07 9.76
C VAL A 34 16.14 9.33 10.58
N ALA A 35 14.90 9.79 10.61
CA ALA A 35 14.50 10.99 11.32
C ALA A 35 14.54 10.78 12.85
N VAL A 36 14.15 9.60 13.35
CA VAL A 36 14.30 9.21 14.76
C VAL A 36 15.77 9.11 15.17
N LEU A 37 16.63 8.53 14.31
CA LEU A 37 18.08 8.52 14.52
C LEU A 37 18.66 9.94 14.54
N GLY A 38 18.19 10.84 13.66
CA GLY A 38 18.57 12.26 13.61
C GLY A 38 18.21 13.04 14.88
N ARG A 39 17.04 12.78 15.46
CA ARG A 39 16.60 13.39 16.71
C ARG A 39 17.57 13.12 17.85
N SER A 40 18.14 11.92 17.90
CA SER A 40 19.16 11.57 18.90
C SER A 40 20.44 12.41 18.76
N MET A 41 20.71 12.95 17.57
CA MET A 41 21.83 13.84 17.25
C MET A 41 21.46 15.33 17.32
N ASN A 42 20.29 15.68 17.88
CA ASN A 42 19.75 17.04 17.96
C ASN A 42 19.51 17.73 16.59
N LEU A 43 19.47 16.96 15.51
CA LEU A 43 19.18 17.43 14.16
C LEU A 43 17.73 17.08 13.82
N ASP A 44 16.89 18.10 13.63
CA ASP A 44 15.54 17.91 13.09
C ASP A 44 15.63 17.62 11.59
N LEU A 45 15.96 16.37 11.26
CA LEU A 45 16.01 15.82 9.89
C LEU A 45 14.60 15.68 9.25
N GLY A 46 13.64 16.50 9.69
CA GLY A 46 12.27 16.48 9.19
C GLY A 46 11.34 15.52 9.94
N LEU A 47 11.58 15.24 11.23
CA LEU A 47 10.61 14.51 12.08
C LEU A 47 9.27 15.25 12.17
N ASP A 48 9.30 16.57 12.32
CA ASP A 48 8.06 17.37 12.35
C ASP A 48 7.34 17.39 10.99
N LEU A 49 8.10 17.48 9.88
CA LEU A 49 7.53 17.36 8.54
C LEU A 49 6.91 15.98 8.33
N TRP A 50 7.59 14.95 8.80
CA TRP A 50 7.13 13.58 8.77
C TRP A 50 5.82 13.37 9.55
N TYR A 51 5.73 13.85 10.79
CA TYR A 51 4.50 13.80 11.58
C TYR A 51 3.36 14.56 10.92
N SER A 52 3.66 15.71 10.31
CA SER A 52 2.67 16.50 9.57
C SER A 52 2.18 15.78 8.31
N LEU A 53 3.05 15.08 7.59
CA LEU A 53 2.71 14.25 6.41
C LEU A 53 2.00 12.95 6.78
N TRP A 54 2.15 12.48 8.02
CA TRP A 54 1.55 11.23 8.48
C TRP A 54 0.02 11.26 8.41
N ASN A 55 -0.60 12.32 8.91
CA ASN A 55 -2.05 12.46 8.97
C ASN A 55 -2.73 12.56 7.58
N PRO A 56 -2.24 13.38 6.63
CA PRO A 56 -2.87 13.52 5.31
C PRO A 56 -2.39 12.52 4.25
N LEU A 57 -1.19 11.93 4.38
CA LEU A 57 -0.59 11.10 3.31
C LEU A 57 -0.51 9.62 3.70
N ILE A 58 0.01 9.32 4.89
CA ILE A 58 0.33 7.95 5.29
C ILE A 58 -0.90 7.22 5.84
N MET A 59 -1.74 7.92 6.61
CA MET A 59 -2.97 7.35 7.15
C MET A 59 -3.94 6.89 6.04
N PRO A 60 -4.19 7.69 4.98
CA PRO A 60 -4.99 7.24 3.85
C PRO A 60 -4.34 6.10 3.05
N ALA A 61 -3.02 6.17 2.83
CA ALA A 61 -2.27 5.12 2.14
C ALA A 61 -2.41 3.76 2.85
N LEU A 62 -2.21 3.73 4.17
CA LEU A 62 -2.45 2.54 5.00
C LEU A 62 -3.88 2.00 4.86
N GLY A 63 -4.87 2.88 4.72
CA GLY A 63 -6.26 2.48 4.46
C GLY A 63 -6.44 1.76 3.12
N VAL A 64 -5.79 2.26 2.06
CA VAL A 64 -5.80 1.62 0.72
C VAL A 64 -5.09 0.27 0.78
N LEU A 65 -3.92 0.21 1.41
CA LEU A 65 -3.16 -1.01 1.62
C LEU A 65 -3.96 -2.07 2.38
N MET A 66 -4.61 -1.67 3.48
CA MET A 66 -5.47 -2.55 4.28
C MET A 66 -6.66 -3.05 3.47
N ALA A 67 -7.34 -2.17 2.73
CA ALA A 67 -8.45 -2.56 1.85
C ALA A 67 -8.00 -3.55 0.77
N GLY A 68 -6.82 -3.33 0.17
CA GLY A 68 -6.22 -4.22 -0.82
C GLY A 68 -5.86 -5.60 -0.24
N ALA A 69 -5.29 -5.64 0.96
CA ALA A 69 -4.98 -6.87 1.67
C ALA A 69 -6.25 -7.66 2.04
N ILE A 70 -7.28 -6.98 2.57
CA ILE A 70 -8.58 -7.59 2.89
C ILE A 70 -9.24 -8.14 1.63
N ALA A 71 -9.33 -7.34 0.56
CA ALA A 71 -9.92 -7.77 -0.70
C ALA A 71 -9.21 -9.02 -1.25
N SER A 72 -7.87 -9.02 -1.24
CA SER A 72 -7.06 -10.17 -1.67
C SER A 72 -7.29 -11.41 -0.80
N GLY A 73 -7.40 -11.23 0.51
CA GLY A 73 -7.70 -12.31 1.46
C GLY A 73 -9.10 -12.90 1.26
N VAL A 74 -10.13 -12.07 1.12
CA VAL A 74 -11.53 -12.47 0.91
C VAL A 74 -11.69 -13.21 -0.42
N VAL A 75 -11.14 -12.66 -1.51
CA VAL A 75 -11.19 -13.30 -2.84
C VAL A 75 -10.49 -14.66 -2.81
N GLY A 76 -9.31 -14.75 -2.17
CA GLY A 76 -8.60 -16.02 -2.02
C GLY A 76 -9.36 -17.04 -1.16
N TRP A 77 -10.05 -16.58 -0.11
CA TRP A 77 -10.88 -17.45 0.75
C TRP A 77 -12.10 -17.99 -0.01
N LEU A 78 -12.84 -17.14 -0.72
CA LEU A 78 -13.97 -17.54 -1.56
C LEU A 78 -13.53 -18.50 -2.69
N GLY A 79 -12.43 -18.18 -3.37
CA GLY A 79 -11.88 -19.01 -4.43
C GLY A 79 -11.50 -20.41 -3.95
N ARG A 80 -10.89 -20.53 -2.77
CA ARG A 80 -10.63 -21.85 -2.16
C ARG A 80 -11.92 -22.58 -1.83
N ARG A 81 -12.93 -21.90 -1.28
CA ARG A 81 -14.23 -22.50 -0.92
C ARG A 81 -14.96 -23.10 -2.12
N PHE A 82 -14.93 -22.43 -3.28
CA PHE A 82 -15.59 -22.92 -4.50
C PHE A 82 -14.78 -23.96 -5.28
N LYS A 83 -13.46 -24.04 -5.09
CA LYS A 83 -12.59 -25.00 -5.77
C LYS A 83 -12.53 -26.36 -5.07
N THR A 84 -13.17 -26.52 -3.90
CA THR A 84 -13.23 -27.77 -3.12
C THR A 84 -14.31 -28.74 -3.60
N ASP A 85 -15.12 -28.41 -4.62
CA ASP A 85 -16.01 -29.40 -5.25
C ASP A 85 -15.52 -29.82 -6.65
N PRO A 86 -14.62 -30.82 -6.73
CA PRO A 86 -14.66 -31.83 -7.76
C PRO A 86 -15.23 -33.12 -7.14
N SER A 87 -16.54 -33.33 -7.32
CA SER A 87 -17.19 -34.64 -7.17
C SER A 87 -16.70 -35.61 -8.25
#